data_AF-A0A2E4UZN5-F1
#
_entry.id   AF-A0A2E4UZN5-F1
#
_cell.length_a   1.000
_cell.length_b   1.000
_cell.length_c   1.000
_cell.angle_alpha   90.00
_cell.angle_beta   90.00
_cell.angle_gamma   90.00
#
_symmetry.space_group_name_H-M   'P 1'
#
loop_
_entity.id
_entity.type
_entity.pdbx_description
1 polymer ?
#
loop_
_entity_poly.entity_id
_entity_poly.type
_entity_poly.pdbx_seq_one_letter_code
_entity_poly.pdbx_strand_id
1 'polypeptide(L)' 'MIKPKKRTLNEIRQTKDNFYVVPELKKIDDSQQLFNDFFIETNNINSNNYLEFVSFIRERGYQIVKKKF' A
#
# COMPACT_ATOMS: atom_id res chain seq x y z
N MET A 1 -5.40 3.36 46.76
CA MET A 1 -5.18 3.19 45.30
C MET A 1 -5.15 4.57 44.65
N ILE A 2 -4.02 4.98 44.09
CA ILE A 2 -3.89 6.28 43.41
C ILE A 2 -4.59 6.16 42.06
N LYS A 3 -5.63 6.96 41.82
CA LYS A 3 -6.30 6.98 40.52
C LYS A 3 -5.36 7.58 39.47
N PRO A 4 -5.24 6.98 38.28
CA PRO A 4 -4.38 7.51 37.24
C PRO A 4 -4.87 8.91 36.83
N LYS A 5 -3.97 9.90 36.86
CA LYS A 5 -4.25 11.27 36.42
C LYS A 5 -4.56 11.23 34.92
N LYS A 6 -5.73 11.76 34.52
CA LYS A 6 -6.01 12.04 33.11
C LYS A 6 -5.07 13.15 32.63
N ARG A 7 -4.26 12.85 31.60
CA ARG A 7 -3.33 13.79 30.99
C ARG A 7 -3.96 14.44 29.76
N THR A 8 -3.57 15.68 29.48
CA THR A 8 -3.92 16.38 28.24
C THR A 8 -3.09 15.84 27.07
N LEU A 9 -3.58 16.06 25.84
CA LEU A 9 -2.87 15.67 24.61
C LEU A 9 -1.46 16.27 24.52
N ASN A 10 -1.27 17.51 25.00
CA ASN A 10 0.05 18.15 25.01
C ASN A 10 0.98 17.53 26.07
N GLU A 11 0.47 17.18 27.26
CA GLU A 11 1.26 16.49 28.27
C GLU A 11 1.74 15.12 27.74
N ILE A 12 0.90 14.37 27.05
CA ILE A 12 1.25 13.07 26.43
C ILE A 12 2.31 13.25 25.33
N ARG A 13 2.22 14.31 24.51
CA ARG A 13 3.19 14.60 23.44
C ARG A 13 4.54 15.08 23.97
N GLN A 14 4.55 15.76 25.12
CA GLN A 14 5.78 16.31 25.74
C GLN A 14 6.54 15.26 26.54
N THR A 15 5.84 14.30 27.15
CA THR A 15 6.50 13.09 27.65
C THR A 15 6.86 12.23 26.45
N LYS A 16 8.14 11.98 26.21
CA LYS A 16 8.56 10.86 25.33
C LYS A 16 8.00 9.59 25.95
N ASP A 17 6.78 9.21 25.58
CA ASP A 17 6.18 7.98 26.04
C ASP A 17 7.02 6.86 25.43
N ASN A 18 7.82 6.18 26.24
CA ASN A 18 8.60 5.00 25.82
C ASN A 18 7.70 3.88 25.24
N PHE A 19 6.38 4.00 25.41
CA PHE A 19 5.34 3.11 24.90
C PHE A 19 4.63 3.65 23.66
N TYR A 20 4.93 4.87 23.20
CA TYR A 20 4.40 5.39 21.95
C TYR A 20 5.16 4.76 20.79
N VAL A 21 4.63 3.65 20.28
CA VAL A 21 5.07 3.03 19.04
C VAL A 21 4.39 3.77 17.90
N VAL A 22 5.16 4.49 17.09
CA VAL A 22 4.66 5.08 15.85
C VAL A 22 4.11 3.94 14.99
N PRO A 23 2.84 3.98 14.57
CA PRO A 23 2.31 2.97 13.67
C PRO A 23 3.16 2.97 12.42
N GLU A 24 3.75 1.82 12.07
CA GLU A 24 4.36 1.65 10.77
C GLU A 24 3.23 1.75 9.74
N LEU A 25 3.11 2.92 9.11
CA LEU A 25 2.31 3.09 7.92
C LEU A 25 2.95 2.19 6.87
N LYS A 26 2.41 0.96 6.74
CA LYS A 26 2.67 0.14 5.57
C LYS A 26 2.34 1.03 4.39
N LYS A 27 3.36 1.40 3.61
CA LYS A 27 3.16 1.99 2.30
C LYS A 27 2.48 0.91 1.48
N ILE A 28 1.16 0.86 1.55
CA ILE A 28 0.37 0.14 0.59
C ILE A 28 0.61 0.93 -0.69
N ASP A 29 1.35 0.32 -1.60
CA ASP A 29 1.56 0.89 -2.92
C ASP A 29 0.20 0.79 -3.60
N ASP A 30 -0.56 1.89 -3.61
CA ASP A 30 -1.92 1.94 -4.15
C ASP A 30 -1.98 1.37 -5.58
N SER A 31 -0.87 1.48 -6.31
CA SER A 31 -0.73 0.88 -7.62
C SER A 31 -0.75 -0.66 -7.58
N GLN A 32 -0.06 -1.29 -6.62
CA GLN A 32 -0.09 -2.75 -6.45
C GLN A 32 -1.46 -3.24 -6.04
N GLN A 33 -2.17 -2.49 -5.20
CA GLN A 33 -3.52 -2.86 -4.78
C GLN A 33 -4.50 -2.78 -5.96
N LEU A 34 -4.45 -1.71 -6.74
CA LEU A 34 -5.22 -1.56 -7.97
C LEU A 34 -4.95 -2.69 -8.98
N PHE A 35 -3.67 -3.06 -9.15
CA PHE A 35 -3.31 -4.18 -10.02
C PHE A 35 -3.84 -5.51 -9.50
N ASN A 36 -3.71 -5.77 -8.20
CA ASN A 36 -4.23 -6.98 -7.59
C ASN A 36 -5.75 -7.08 -7.76
N ASP A 37 -6.49 -6.01 -7.44
CA ASP A 37 -7.95 -5.99 -7.56
C ASP A 37 -8.41 -6.20 -9.01
N PHE A 38 -7.70 -5.65 -9.99
CA PHE A 38 -8.01 -5.85 -11.42
C PHE A 38 -7.77 -7.29 -11.90
N PHE A 39 -6.69 -7.93 -11.44
CA PHE A 39 -6.38 -9.32 -11.84
C PHE A 39 -7.08 -10.39 -11.01
N ILE A 40 -7.66 -10.04 -9.86
CA ILE A 40 -8.44 -10.97 -9.03
C ILE A 40 -9.74 -11.39 -9.76
N GLU A 41 -10.34 -10.51 -10.58
CA GLU A 41 -11.59 -10.80 -11.30
C GLU A 41 -11.38 -11.43 -12.68
N THR A 42 -10.24 -11.20 -13.33
CA THR A 42 -9.95 -11.76 -14.65
C THR A 42 -9.06 -12.98 -14.53
N ASN A 43 -9.58 -14.15 -14.93
CA ASN A 43 -8.84 -15.40 -15.15
C ASN A 43 -7.35 -15.18 -15.41
N ASN A 44 -6.51 -15.76 -14.54
CA ASN A 44 -5.03 -15.75 -14.59
C ASN A 44 -4.47 -15.39 -15.97
N ILE A 45 -3.68 -14.31 -16.04
CA ILE A 45 -2.87 -14.04 -17.23
C ILE A 45 -2.05 -15.31 -17.53
N ASN A 46 -2.28 -15.89 -18.69
CA ASN A 46 -1.65 -17.08 -19.21
C ASN A 46 -1.04 -16.76 -20.59
N SER A 47 -0.35 -17.73 -21.18
CA SER A 47 0.30 -17.57 -22.49
C SER A 47 -0.66 -17.11 -23.59
N ASN A 48 -1.95 -17.42 -23.47
CA ASN A 48 -2.93 -17.19 -24.52
C ASN A 48 -3.54 -15.78 -24.46
N ASN A 49 -3.64 -15.17 -23.26
CA ASN A 49 -4.22 -13.83 -23.06
C ASN A 49 -3.18 -12.72 -22.80
N TYR A 50 -1.89 -13.07 -22.72
CA TYR A 50 -0.81 -12.12 -22.46
C TYR A 50 -0.74 -10.98 -23.50
N LEU A 51 -1.00 -11.28 -24.78
CA LEU A 51 -0.95 -10.27 -25.84
C LEU A 51 -2.08 -9.23 -25.71
N GLU A 52 -3.30 -9.66 -25.39
CA GLU A 52 -4.43 -8.77 -25.13
C GLU A 52 -4.19 -7.88 -23.91
N PHE A 53 -3.55 -8.45 -22.89
CA PHE A 53 -3.15 -7.67 -21.72
C PHE A 53 -2.12 -6.59 -22.08
N VAL A 54 -1.10 -6.91 -22.88
CA VAL A 54 -0.09 -5.95 -23.32
C VAL A 54 -0.70 -4.84 -24.20
N SER A 55 -1.66 -5.18 -25.07
CA SER A 55 -2.35 -4.16 -25.87
C SER A 55 -3.18 -3.21 -25.00
N PHE A 56 -3.93 -3.75 -24.03
CA PHE A 56 -4.72 -2.94 -23.09
C PHE A 56 -3.87 -1.92 -22.33
N ILE A 57 -2.71 -2.35 -21.81
CA ILE A 57 -1.77 -1.49 -21.09
C ILE A 57 -1.29 -0.35 -22.00
N ARG A 58 -0.94 -0.65 -23.25
CA ARG A 58 -0.49 0.36 -24.23
C ARG A 58 -1.57 1.36 -24.61
N GLU A 59 -2.81 0.90 -24.82
CA GLU A 59 -3.94 1.78 -25.14
C GLU A 59 -4.22 2.81 -24.05
N ARG A 60 -3.96 2.43 -22.79
CA ARG A 60 -4.07 3.35 -21.64
C ARG A 60 -2.84 4.24 -21.43
N GLY A 61 -1.87 4.21 -22.34
CA GLY A 61 -0.69 5.08 -22.32
C GLY A 61 0.44 4.59 -21.42
N TYR A 62 0.39 3.35 -20.94
CA TYR A 62 1.45 2.77 -20.11
C TYR A 62 2.54 2.11 -20.97
N GLN A 63 3.78 2.23 -20.51
CA GLN A 63 4.95 1.62 -21.14
C GLN A 63 5.57 0.57 -20.21
N ILE A 64 5.70 -0.67 -20.70
CA ILE A 64 6.39 -1.74 -19.98
C ILE A 64 7.90 -1.49 -20.11
N VAL A 65 8.56 -1.16 -19.00
CA VAL A 65 10.01 -0.90 -18.96
C VAL A 65 10.71 -2.08 -18.29
N LYS A 66 11.75 -2.62 -18.94
CA LYS A 66 12.60 -3.64 -18.33
C LYS A 66 13.41 -2.99 -17.21
N LYS A 67 13.19 -3.41 -15.96
CA LYS A 67 14.02 -2.98 -14.83
C LYS A 67 15.45 -3.51 -15.05
N LYS A 68 16.39 -2.60 -15.24
CA LYS A 68 17.83 -2.93 -15.22
C LYS A 68 18.22 -3.08 -13.75
N PHE A 69 18.70 -4.26 -13.39
CA PHE A 69 19.37 -4.50 -12.12
C PHE A 69 20.84 -4.11 -12.24
#